data_AF-A0A183JJC0-F1
#
_entry.id   AF-A0A183JJC0-F1
#
_cell.length_a   1.000
_cell.length_b   1.000
_cell.length_c   1.000
_cell.angle_alpha   90.00
_cell.angle_beta   90.00
_cell.angle_gamma   90.00
#
_symmetry.space_group_name_H-M   'P 1'
#
loop_
_entity.id
_entity.type
_entity.pdbx_description
1 polymer ?
#
loop_
_entity_poly.entity_id
_entity_poly.type
_entity_poly.pdbx_seq_one_letter_code
_entity_poly.pdbx_strand_id
1 'polypeptide(L)' 'MVSDQWMFSILRRQLFINTCTFLMVVVVVLQVSAPYSRTALMLVLKILTLILVESCFEFHMFFN' A
#
# COMPACT_ATOMS: atom_id res chain seq x y z
N MET A 1 -2.65 15.96 23.90
CA MET A 1 -1.87 15.77 22.64
C MET A 1 -2.60 14.72 21.79
N VAL A 2 -3.75 15.08 21.22
CA VAL A 2 -4.62 14.15 20.44
C VAL A 2 -4.81 14.66 19.00
N SER A 3 -4.67 15.97 18.77
CA SER A 3 -4.81 16.60 17.46
C SER A 3 -3.63 16.34 16.51
N ASP A 4 -2.40 16.23 17.04
CA ASP A 4 -1.22 15.90 16.25
C ASP A 4 -1.28 14.49 15.65
N GLN A 5 -1.87 13.54 16.39
CA GLN A 5 -2.06 12.15 15.98
C GLN A 5 -3.07 12.03 14.83
N TRP A 6 -4.12 12.85 14.85
CA TRP A 6 -5.12 12.94 13.78
C TRP A 6 -4.53 13.51 12.48
N MET A 7 -3.68 14.53 12.60
CA MET A 7 -3.01 15.11 11.43
C MET A 7 -2.02 14.12 10.81
N PHE A 8 -1.25 13.40 11.64
CA PHE A 8 -0.30 12.38 11.18
C PHE A 8 -0.99 11.20 10.49
N SER A 9 -2.15 10.76 10.99
CA SER A 9 -2.86 9.62 10.43
C SER A 9 -3.48 9.93 9.05
N ILE A 10 -3.96 11.16 8.83
CA ILE A 10 -4.41 11.62 7.52
C ILE A 10 -3.25 11.66 6.54
N LEU A 11 -2.11 12.21 6.97
CA LEU A 11 -0.92 12.35 6.13
C LEU A 11 -0.37 11.00 5.71
N ARG A 12 -0.28 10.06 6.66
CA ARG A 12 0.13 8.68 6.41
C ARG A 12 -0.89 7.93 5.53
N ARG A 13 -2.20 8.13 5.70
CA ARG A 13 -3.24 7.54 4.82
C ARG A 13 -3.11 8.06 3.39
N GLN A 14 -2.81 9.34 3.22
CA GLN A 14 -2.56 9.96 1.92
C GLN A 14 -1.30 9.38 1.26
N LEU A 15 -0.20 9.27 2.01
CA LEU A 15 1.06 8.68 1.57
C LEU A 15 0.89 7.21 1.17
N PHE A 16 0.09 6.48 1.94
CA PHE A 16 -0.21 5.09 1.69
C PHE A 16 -0.99 4.91 0.40
N ILE A 17 -2.10 5.66 0.19
CA ILE A 17 -2.85 5.62 -1.07
C ILE A 17 -1.94 5.99 -2.26
N ASN A 18 -1.13 7.04 -2.13
CA ASN A 18 -0.22 7.46 -3.19
C ASN A 18 0.83 6.38 -3.53
N THR A 19 1.38 5.71 -2.51
CA THR A 19 2.33 4.60 -2.68
C THR A 19 1.64 3.39 -3.32
N CYS A 20 0.40 3.08 -2.93
CA CYS A 20 -0.40 2.01 -3.53
C CYS A 20 -0.69 2.28 -5.01
N THR A 21 -1.07 3.51 -5.37
CA THR A 21 -1.29 3.90 -6.76
C THR A 21 0.00 3.78 -7.57
N PHE A 22 1.13 4.25 -7.03
CA PHE A 22 2.43 4.10 -7.67
C PHE A 22 2.79 2.63 -7.91
N LEU A 23 2.64 1.78 -6.89
CA LEU A 23 2.91 0.34 -6.99
C LEU A 23 1.95 -0.36 -7.97
N MET A 24 0.69 0.06 -8.02
CA MET A 24 -0.28 -0.46 -8.99
C MET A 24 0.11 -0.10 -10.43
N VAL A 25 0.61 1.12 -10.67
CA VAL A 25 1.13 1.53 -12.00
C VAL A 25 2.37 0.70 -12.36
N VAL A 26 3.30 0.49 -11.42
CA VAL A 26 4.50 -0.34 -11.66
C VAL A 26 4.11 -1.78 -11.99
N VAL A 27 3.14 -2.35 -11.27
CA VAL A 27 2.59 -3.68 -11.54
C VAL A 27 1.95 -3.73 -12.94
N VAL A 28 1.15 -2.74 -13.31
CA VAL A 28 0.53 -2.66 -14.65
C VAL A 28 1.59 -2.56 -15.75
N VAL A 29 2.59 -1.71 -15.58
CA VAL A 29 3.71 -1.57 -16.53
C VAL A 29 4.48 -2.87 -16.67
N LEU A 30 4.73 -3.58 -15.56
CA LEU A 30 5.42 -4.88 -15.56
C LEU A 30 4.58 -5.98 -16.23
N GLN A 31 3.26 -5.95 -16.04
CA GLN A 31 2.31 -6.87 -16.66
C GLN A 31 2.24 -6.68 -18.17
N VAL A 32 2.29 -5.43 -18.63
CA VAL A 32 2.29 -5.07 -20.06
C VAL A 32 3.63 -5.40 -20.74
N SER A 33 4.74 -5.33 -20.00
CA SER A 33 6.08 -5.55 -20.59
C SER A 33 6.51 -7.02 -20.67
N ALA A 34 6.03 -7.90 -19.78
CA ALA A 34 6.27 -9.34 -19.94
C ALA A 34 5.19 -10.20 -19.25
N PRO A 35 4.27 -10.83 -20.01
CA PRO A 35 3.24 -11.71 -19.45
C PRO A 35 3.80 -12.99 -18.81
N TYR A 36 5.08 -13.32 -19.06
CA TYR A 36 5.76 -14.48 -18.47
C TYR A 36 6.17 -14.26 -17.01
N SER A 37 6.25 -13.01 -16.54
CA SER A 37 6.57 -12.67 -15.15
C SER A 37 5.38 -12.80 -14.19
N ARG A 38 4.23 -13.31 -14.67
CA ARG A 38 2.96 -13.38 -13.94
C ARG A 38 3.08 -13.97 -12.53
N THR A 39 3.97 -14.94 -12.32
CA THR A 39 4.22 -15.56 -11.02
C THR A 39 4.94 -14.62 -10.06
N ALA A 40 5.97 -13.91 -10.54
CA ALA A 40 6.69 -12.91 -9.76
C ALA A 40 5.76 -11.72 -9.44
N LEU A 41 4.96 -11.30 -10.41
CA LEU A 41 3.97 -10.25 -10.26
C LEU A 41 2.89 -10.61 -9.22
N MET A 42 2.41 -11.86 -9.21
CA MET A 42 1.44 -12.34 -8.23
C MET A 42 2.05 -12.43 -6.81
N LEU A 43 3.32 -12.80 -6.69
CA LEU A 43 4.07 -12.75 -5.42
C LEU A 43 4.20 -11.31 -4.90
N VAL A 44 4.58 -10.37 -5.76
CA VAL A 44 4.69 -8.94 -5.41
C VAL A 44 3.33 -8.37 -4.98
N LEU A 45 2.24 -8.70 -5.69
CA LEU A 45 0.88 -8.31 -5.31
C LEU A 45 0.44 -8.89 -3.96
N LYS A 46 0.82 -10.13 -3.66
CA LYS A 46 0.54 -10.77 -2.37
C LYS A 46 1.25 -10.05 -1.22
N ILE A 47 2.54 -9.75 -1.40
CA ILE A 47 3.34 -9.01 -0.40
C ILE A 47 2.78 -7.59 -0.22
N LEU A 48 2.44 -6.92 -1.32
CA LEU A 48 1.81 -5.59 -1.29
C LEU A 48 0.52 -5.60 -0.48
N THR A 49 -0.36 -6.56 -0.74
CA THR A 49 -1.63 -6.72 -0.02
C THR A 49 -1.40 -6.99 1.47
N LEU A 50 -0.37 -7.76 1.81
CA LEU A 50 -0.01 -8.06 3.20
C LEU A 50 0.46 -6.81 3.95
N ILE A 51 1.39 -6.06 3.36
CA ILE A 51 1.86 -4.78 3.92
C ILE A 51 0.68 -3.80 4.05
N LEU A 52 -0.25 -3.84 3.09
CA LEU A 52 -1.44 -3.00 3.11
C LEU A 52 -2.34 -3.31 4.32
N VAL A 53 -2.61 -4.59 4.54
CA VAL A 53 -3.42 -5.08 5.66
C VAL A 53 -2.75 -4.78 6.99
N GLU A 54 -1.45 -5.04 7.12
CA GLU A 54 -0.70 -4.82 8.35
C GLU A 54 -0.67 -3.33 8.73
N SER A 55 -0.41 -2.46 7.74
CA SER A 55 -0.45 -1.02 7.94
C SER A 55 -1.84 -0.53 8.31
N CYS A 56 -2.89 -1.06 7.66
CA CYS A 56 -4.28 -0.71 7.97
C CYS A 56 -4.66 -1.08 9.41
N PHE A 57 -4.12 -2.19 9.92
CA PHE A 57 -4.30 -2.62 11.30
C PHE A 57 -3.59 -1.71 12.29
N GLU A 58 -2.34 -1.30 11.99
CA GLU A 58 -1.62 -0.29 12.77
C GLU A 58 -2.36 1.05 12.84
N PHE A 59 -2.90 1.53 11.71
CA PHE A 59 -3.71 2.75 11.70
C PHE A 59 -4.99 2.62 12.52
N HIS A 60 -5.62 1.45 12.50
CA HIS A 60 -6.83 1.20 13.26
C HIS A 60 -6.56 1.22 14.77
N MET A 61 -5.45 0.63 15.24
CA MET A 61 -5.02 0.74 16.63
C MET A 61 -4.64 2.17 17.03
N PHE A 62 -4.02 2.94 16.14
CA PHE A 62 -3.68 4.35 16.42
C PHE A 62 -4.90 5.27 16.54
N PHE A 63 -6.07 4.83 16.05
CA PHE A 63 -7.31 5.62 16.03
C PHE A 63 -8.37 5.18 17.05
N ASN A 64 -8.17 4.03 17.70
CA ASN A 64 -9.09 3.46 18.69
C ASN A 64 -8.58 3.68 20.11
#